data_AF-A0AA36BHP1-F1
#
_entry.id   AF-A0AA36BHP1-F1
#
_cell.length_a   1.000
_cell.length_b   1.000
_cell.length_c   1.000
_cell.angle_alpha   90.00
_cell.angle_beta   90.00
_cell.angle_gamma   90.00
#
_symmetry.space_group_name_H-M   'P 1'
#
loop_
_entity.id
_entity.type
_entity.pdbx_description
1 polymer ?
#
loop_
_entity_poly.entity_id
_entity_poly.type
_entity_poly.pdbx_seq_one_letter_code
_entity_poly.pdbx_strand_id
1 'polypeptide(L)'
;MVLTLQERIFIVENVFRDGGKYTKEVQKSFQEKFGAERLPHRNCVSALLHKFKKTGSVQDKPKSGRPKVVTDTVLQNVTNKLQRSPRKSLRRLSQETRISLTSTHRAVHQLKFFPYKVHVVHELKPQDSEKRVLFCRWFENFILEKGENILNHTFFSDEAWFHLSGYMNSQNSRVWSTINPHALFQKPLHDQKVGVWCALSRRRIIGPIFLKTPSHLSVTFITSWSHFLIN
;
A
#
# COMPACT_ATOMS: atom_id res chain seq x y z
N MET A 1 -3.41 9.84 -42.37
CA MET A 1 -3.74 11.23 -42.00
C MET A 1 -4.85 11.18 -40.97
N VAL A 2 -4.73 11.91 -39.85
CA VAL A 2 -5.78 12.01 -38.82
C VAL A 2 -6.38 13.40 -38.94
N LEU A 3 -7.67 13.48 -39.24
CA LEU A 3 -8.39 14.75 -39.35
C LEU A 3 -8.72 15.30 -37.98
N THR A 4 -8.50 16.59 -37.76
CA THR A 4 -8.95 17.32 -36.58
C THR A 4 -10.47 17.46 -36.58
N LEU A 5 -11.05 17.83 -35.43
CA LEU A 5 -12.50 18.03 -35.34
C LEU A 5 -13.00 19.13 -36.29
N GLN A 6 -12.26 20.24 -36.37
CA GLN A 6 -12.59 21.38 -37.23
C GLN A 6 -12.51 21.02 -38.72
N GLU A 7 -11.48 20.26 -39.12
CA GLU A 7 -11.34 19.76 -40.49
C GLU A 7 -12.50 18.83 -40.87
N ARG A 8 -12.92 17.94 -39.95
CA ARG A 8 -14.07 17.06 -40.18
C ARG A 8 -15.37 17.83 -40.35
N ILE A 9 -15.63 18.83 -39.51
CA ILE A 9 -16.81 19.70 -39.61
C ILE A 9 -16.81 20.40 -40.96
N PHE A 10 -15.70 21.03 -41.33
CA PHE A 10 -15.57 21.73 -42.58
C PHE A 10 -15.81 20.82 -43.80
N ILE A 11 -15.25 19.61 -43.79
CA ILE A 11 -15.46 18.63 -44.87
C ILE A 11 -16.94 18.27 -44.99
N VAL A 12 -17.61 18.00 -43.87
CA VAL A 12 -19.05 17.70 -43.88
C VAL A 12 -19.83 18.88 -44.46
N GLU A 13 -19.65 20.09 -43.93
CA GLU A 13 -20.36 21.29 -44.38
C GLU A 13 -20.20 21.56 -45.88
N ASN A 14 -18.97 21.57 -46.39
CA ASN A 14 -18.71 21.93 -47.80
C ASN A 14 -19.12 20.81 -48.76
N VAL A 15 -18.94 19.54 -48.39
CA VAL A 15 -19.41 18.44 -49.24
C VAL A 15 -20.94 18.45 -49.35
N PHE A 16 -21.67 18.76 -48.28
CA PHE A 16 -23.13 18.87 -48.34
C PHE A 16 -23.59 20.11 -49.10
N ARG A 17 -22.84 21.23 -49.03
CA ARG A 17 -23.08 22.44 -49.83
C ARG A 17 -22.95 22.17 -51.34
N ASP A 18 -21.92 21.44 -51.75
CA ASP A 18 -21.57 21.21 -53.16
C ASP A 18 -22.23 19.94 -53.75
N GLY A 19 -23.47 19.65 -53.35
CA GLY A 19 -24.25 18.55 -53.92
C GLY A 19 -23.83 17.14 -53.46
N GLY A 20 -23.16 17.03 -52.31
CA GLY A 20 -22.87 15.75 -51.65
C GLY A 20 -21.64 15.02 -52.18
N LYS A 21 -20.79 15.65 -53.00
CA LYS A 21 -19.59 15.05 -53.58
C LYS A 21 -18.30 15.73 -53.10
N TYR A 22 -17.24 14.96 -52.92
CA TYR A 22 -15.91 15.49 -52.61
C TYR A 22 -15.19 15.90 -53.91
N THR A 23 -15.44 17.14 -54.33
CA THR A 23 -14.97 17.73 -55.60
C THR A 23 -13.58 18.39 -55.45
N LYS A 24 -12.99 18.82 -56.58
CA LYS A 24 -11.74 19.60 -56.58
C LYS A 24 -11.91 20.96 -55.91
N GLU A 25 -13.09 21.54 -55.96
CA GLU A 25 -13.42 22.83 -55.31
C GLU A 25 -13.41 22.70 -53.79
N VAL A 26 -14.00 21.62 -53.25
CA VAL A 26 -13.93 21.31 -51.82
C VAL A 26 -12.49 21.07 -51.38
N GLN A 27 -11.68 20.38 -52.20
CA GLN A 27 -10.25 20.16 -51.93
C GLN A 27 -9.46 21.48 -51.89
N LYS A 28 -9.71 22.37 -52.85
CA LYS A 28 -9.07 23.69 -52.91
C LYS A 28 -9.47 24.53 -51.70
N SER A 29 -10.76 24.59 -51.38
CA SER A 29 -11.28 25.31 -50.22
C SER A 29 -10.73 24.76 -48.89
N PHE A 30 -10.54 23.44 -48.81
CA PHE A 30 -9.89 22.80 -47.66
C PHE A 30 -8.42 23.22 -47.54
N GLN A 31 -7.69 23.23 -48.65
CA GLN A 31 -6.28 23.63 -48.69
C GLN A 31 -6.09 25.11 -48.34
N GLU A 32 -6.94 25.99 -48.89
CA GLU A 32 -6.93 27.43 -48.60
C GLU A 32 -7.24 27.72 -47.13
N LYS A 33 -8.21 27.03 -46.53
CA LYS A 33 -8.62 27.26 -45.14
C LYS A 33 -7.62 26.73 -44.12
N PHE A 34 -7.04 25.55 -44.35
CA PHE A 34 -6.21 24.85 -43.36
C PHE A 34 -4.71 24.84 -43.70
N GLY A 35 -4.30 25.38 -44.84
CA GLY A 35 -2.90 25.35 -45.29
C GLY A 35 -2.35 23.92 -45.44
N ALA A 36 -3.23 22.95 -45.70
CA ALA A 36 -2.88 21.54 -45.62
C ALA A 36 -2.01 21.10 -46.80
N GLU A 37 -0.78 20.65 -46.54
CA GLU A 37 0.13 20.10 -47.54
C GLU A 37 -0.39 18.77 -48.12
N ARG A 38 -1.16 18.01 -47.33
CA ARG A 38 -1.78 16.73 -47.73
C ARG A 38 -3.30 16.81 -47.64
N LEU A 39 -3.95 16.48 -48.75
CA LEU A 39 -5.41 16.46 -48.84
C LEU A 39 -6.02 15.17 -48.24
N PRO A 40 -7.22 15.25 -47.66
CA PRO A 40 -7.98 14.08 -47.25
C PRO A 40 -8.23 13.12 -48.42
N HIS A 41 -7.85 11.86 -48.24
CA HIS A 41 -8.11 10.82 -49.24
C HIS A 41 -9.62 10.58 -49.39
N ARG A 42 -10.10 10.30 -50.61
CA ARG A 42 -11.53 10.08 -50.92
C ARG A 42 -12.20 9.07 -49.98
N ASN A 43 -11.53 7.96 -49.67
CA ASN A 43 -12.06 6.93 -48.75
C ASN A 43 -12.23 7.45 -47.32
N CYS A 44 -11.33 8.32 -46.85
CA CYS A 44 -11.43 8.94 -45.52
C CYS A 44 -12.65 9.85 -45.44
N VAL A 45 -12.86 10.69 -46.48
CA VAL A 45 -14.03 11.56 -46.59
C VAL A 45 -15.31 10.75 -46.71
N SER A 46 -15.33 9.72 -47.54
CA SER A 46 -16.49 8.82 -47.70
C SER A 46 -16.85 8.13 -46.37
N ALA A 47 -15.87 7.59 -45.64
CA ALA A 47 -16.09 7.00 -44.33
C ALA A 47 -16.61 8.00 -43.29
N LEU A 48 -16.11 9.25 -43.31
CA LEU A 48 -16.58 10.34 -42.46
C LEU A 48 -18.03 10.70 -42.76
N LEU A 49 -18.39 10.88 -44.03
CA LEU A 49 -19.75 11.22 -44.47
C LEU A 49 -20.74 10.10 -44.17
N HIS A 50 -20.34 8.83 -44.41
CA HIS A 50 -21.18 7.69 -44.06
C HIS A 50 -21.41 7.60 -42.54
N LYS A 51 -20.37 7.82 -41.72
CA LYS A 51 -20.53 7.92 -40.26
C LYS A 51 -21.49 9.04 -39.89
N PHE A 52 -21.30 10.23 -40.45
CA PHE A 52 -22.12 11.40 -40.16
C PHE A 52 -23.58 11.18 -40.54
N LYS A 53 -23.88 10.66 -41.74
CA LYS A 53 -25.25 10.31 -42.16
C LYS A 53 -25.92 9.29 -41.23
N LYS A 54 -25.14 8.35 -40.68
CA LYS A 54 -25.66 7.31 -39.77
C LYS A 54 -25.87 7.79 -38.33
N THR A 55 -24.99 8.66 -37.81
CA THR A 55 -24.97 9.00 -36.37
C THR A 55 -25.19 10.49 -36.07
N GLY A 56 -25.27 11.36 -37.08
CA GLY A 56 -25.38 12.81 -36.92
C GLY A 56 -24.15 13.48 -36.28
N SER A 57 -23.03 12.76 -36.12
CA SER A 57 -21.88 13.23 -35.36
C SER A 57 -20.56 13.01 -36.09
N VAL A 58 -19.71 14.04 -36.06
CA VAL A 58 -18.32 14.01 -36.56
C VAL A 58 -17.32 13.48 -35.53
N GLN A 59 -17.74 13.35 -34.26
CA GLN A 59 -16.87 12.87 -33.18
C GLN A 59 -16.45 11.41 -33.38
N ASP A 60 -15.34 11.03 -32.76
CA ASP A 60 -14.91 9.65 -32.74
C ASP A 60 -15.87 8.80 -31.91
N LYS A 61 -16.11 7.57 -32.38
CA LYS A 61 -16.91 6.63 -31.62
C LYS A 61 -16.17 6.23 -30.35
N PRO A 62 -16.87 6.07 -29.21
CA PRO A 62 -16.24 5.53 -28.02
C PRO A 62 -15.63 4.18 -28.36
N LYS A 63 -14.34 4.02 -28.07
CA LYS A 63 -13.63 2.76 -28.26
C LYS A 63 -14.00 1.84 -27.09
N SER A 64 -14.33 0.58 -27.38
CA SER A 64 -14.66 -0.44 -26.37
C SER A 64 -13.53 -0.70 -25.37
N GLY A 65 -12.29 -0.34 -25.72
CA GLY A 65 -11.12 -0.50 -24.86
C GLY A 65 -10.82 -1.97 -24.53
N ARG A 66 -9.86 -2.18 -23.64
CA ARG A 66 -9.53 -3.53 -23.15
C ARG A 66 -10.53 -3.94 -22.07
N PRO A 67 -11.08 -5.17 -22.09
CA PRO A 67 -11.95 -5.67 -21.02
C PRO A 67 -11.28 -5.58 -19.65
N LYS A 68 -12.01 -5.11 -18.64
CA LYS A 68 -11.53 -5.05 -17.26
C LYS A 68 -11.65 -6.43 -16.61
N VAL A 69 -10.54 -6.89 -16.02
CA VAL A 69 -10.51 -8.14 -15.22
C VAL A 69 -11.24 -7.95 -13.88
N VAL A 70 -11.23 -6.74 -13.33
CA VAL A 70 -11.93 -6.39 -12.10
C VAL A 70 -13.32 -5.87 -12.49
N THR A 71 -14.27 -6.78 -12.59
CA THR A 71 -15.70 -6.50 -12.80
C THR A 71 -16.43 -6.34 -11.46
N ASP A 72 -17.64 -5.80 -11.48
CA ASP A 72 -18.43 -5.60 -10.25
C ASP A 72 -18.73 -6.92 -9.51
N THR A 73 -18.89 -8.02 -10.23
CA THR A 73 -19.02 -9.37 -9.65
C THR A 73 -17.76 -9.80 -8.89
N VAL A 74 -16.57 -9.51 -9.43
CA VAL A 74 -15.29 -9.78 -8.77
C VAL A 74 -15.13 -8.90 -7.54
N LEU A 75 -15.53 -7.62 -7.63
CA LEU A 75 -15.50 -6.68 -6.50
C LEU A 75 -16.40 -7.13 -5.35
N GLN A 76 -17.61 -7.60 -5.65
CA GLN A 76 -18.52 -8.17 -4.65
C GLN A 76 -17.92 -9.43 -4.00
N ASN A 77 -17.34 -10.33 -4.80
CA ASN A 77 -16.69 -11.53 -4.28
C ASN A 77 -15.50 -11.20 -3.36
N VAL A 78 -14.65 -10.25 -3.77
CA VAL A 78 -13.53 -9.73 -2.96
C VAL A 78 -14.05 -9.13 -1.65
N THR A 79 -15.11 -8.31 -1.71
CA THR A 79 -15.71 -7.66 -0.54
C THR A 79 -16.24 -8.70 0.46
N ASN A 80 -17.04 -9.65 -0.01
CA ASN A 80 -17.61 -10.72 0.84
C ASN A 80 -16.51 -11.54 1.53
N LYS A 81 -15.42 -11.84 0.82
CA LYS A 81 -14.30 -12.61 1.40
C LYS A 81 -13.46 -11.81 2.38
N LEU A 82 -13.29 -10.52 2.15
CA LEU A 82 -12.61 -9.63 3.09
C LEU A 82 -13.45 -9.39 4.34
N GLN A 83 -14.76 -9.17 4.21
CA GLN A 83 -15.66 -9.01 5.36
C GLN A 83 -15.69 -10.26 6.24
N ARG A 84 -15.71 -11.47 5.66
CA ARG A 84 -15.67 -12.73 6.42
C ARG A 84 -14.36 -12.96 7.16
N SER A 85 -13.24 -12.52 6.61
CA SER A 85 -11.93 -12.70 7.22
C SER A 85 -11.02 -11.52 6.86
N PRO A 86 -11.13 -10.42 7.61
CA PRO A 86 -10.46 -9.17 7.27
C PRO A 86 -8.95 -9.23 7.53
N ARG A 87 -8.44 -10.26 8.23
CA ARG A 87 -7.01 -10.41 8.52
C ARG A 87 -6.22 -11.16 7.45
N LYS A 88 -6.87 -11.68 6.40
CA LYS A 88 -6.19 -12.47 5.37
C LYS A 88 -5.25 -11.63 4.51
N SER A 89 -4.17 -12.24 4.04
CA SER A 89 -3.24 -11.59 3.10
C SER A 89 -3.87 -11.47 1.71
N LEU A 90 -3.41 -10.48 0.92
CA LEU A 90 -3.86 -10.31 -0.46
C LEU A 90 -3.51 -11.51 -1.35
N ARG A 91 -2.43 -12.25 -1.04
CA ARG A 91 -2.07 -13.50 -1.73
C ARG A 91 -3.11 -14.59 -1.47
N ARG A 92 -3.52 -14.77 -0.21
CA ARG A 92 -4.57 -15.73 0.14
C ARG A 92 -5.92 -15.32 -0.47
N LEU A 93 -6.25 -14.03 -0.44
CA LEU A 93 -7.44 -13.49 -1.07
C LEU A 93 -7.45 -13.73 -2.59
N SER A 94 -6.31 -13.55 -3.26
CA SER A 94 -6.11 -13.82 -4.70
C SER A 94 -6.36 -15.29 -5.04
N GLN A 95 -5.82 -16.22 -4.23
CA GLN A 95 -6.05 -17.65 -4.40
C GLN A 95 -7.53 -18.01 -4.23
N GLU A 96 -8.17 -17.46 -3.19
CA GLU A 96 -9.59 -17.71 -2.94
C GLU A 96 -10.48 -17.13 -4.06
N THR A 97 -10.17 -15.93 -4.57
CA THR A 97 -10.97 -15.25 -5.59
C THR A 97 -10.64 -15.68 -7.02
N ARG A 98 -9.58 -16.49 -7.20
CA ARG A 98 -9.06 -16.96 -8.49
C ARG A 98 -8.70 -15.82 -9.46
N ILE A 99 -8.29 -14.67 -8.92
CA ILE A 99 -7.74 -13.55 -9.70
C ILE A 99 -6.28 -13.35 -9.34
N SER A 100 -5.49 -12.74 -10.23
CA SER A 100 -4.08 -12.48 -9.95
C SER A 100 -3.90 -11.55 -8.75
N LEU A 101 -2.73 -11.62 -8.11
CA LEU A 101 -2.39 -10.75 -6.97
C LEU A 101 -2.50 -9.27 -7.35
N THR A 102 -2.04 -8.89 -8.54
CA THR A 102 -2.10 -7.52 -9.03
C THR A 102 -3.55 -7.04 -9.21
N SER A 103 -4.42 -7.87 -9.77
CA SER A 103 -5.85 -7.55 -9.90
C SER A 103 -6.53 -7.47 -8.53
N THR A 104 -6.12 -8.32 -7.59
CA THR A 104 -6.61 -8.28 -6.20
C THR A 104 -6.24 -6.95 -5.55
N HIS A 105 -4.99 -6.50 -5.72
CA HIS A 105 -4.53 -5.21 -5.21
C HIS A 105 -5.37 -4.05 -5.77
N ARG A 106 -5.61 -4.04 -7.08
CA ARG A 106 -6.46 -3.04 -7.74
C ARG A 106 -7.90 -3.07 -7.21
N ALA A 107 -8.47 -4.27 -7.02
CA ALA A 107 -9.82 -4.43 -6.50
C ALA A 107 -9.96 -3.86 -5.07
N VAL A 108 -9.01 -4.16 -4.18
CA VAL A 108 -9.00 -3.65 -2.80
C VAL A 108 -8.90 -2.12 -2.76
N HIS A 109 -8.06 -1.52 -3.61
CA HIS A 109 -7.98 -0.06 -3.72
C HIS A 109 -9.25 0.58 -4.29
N GLN A 110 -9.85 -0.03 -5.32
CA GLN A 110 -11.10 0.47 -5.89
C GLN A 110 -12.24 0.43 -4.86
N LEU A 111 -12.24 -0.56 -3.98
CA LEU A 111 -13.17 -0.69 -2.86
C LEU A 111 -12.80 0.17 -1.65
N LYS A 112 -11.69 0.92 -1.70
CA LYS A 112 -11.19 1.77 -0.60
C LYS A 112 -10.96 1.02 0.71
N PHE A 113 -10.54 -0.25 0.64
CA PHE A 113 -10.07 -0.97 1.81
C PHE A 113 -8.62 -0.57 2.10
N PHE A 114 -8.34 -0.19 3.35
CA PHE A 114 -6.99 0.19 3.77
C PHE A 114 -6.41 -0.85 4.73
N PRO A 115 -5.09 -1.09 4.67
CA PRO A 115 -4.43 -1.99 5.60
C PRO A 115 -4.15 -1.25 6.92
N TYR A 116 -4.94 -1.51 7.95
CA TYR A 116 -4.66 -0.96 9.28
C TYR A 116 -3.71 -1.87 10.05
N LYS A 117 -2.67 -1.27 10.65
CA LYS A 117 -1.76 -1.94 11.57
C LYS A 117 -2.38 -1.91 12.97
N VAL A 118 -2.50 -3.07 13.59
CA VAL A 118 -2.94 -3.14 15.00
C VAL A 118 -1.76 -2.71 15.86
N HIS A 119 -1.89 -1.56 16.53
CA HIS A 119 -0.92 -1.10 17.51
C HIS A 119 -1.31 -1.64 18.88
N VAL A 120 -0.42 -2.42 19.48
CA VAL A 120 -0.44 -2.72 20.91
C VAL A 120 0.68 -1.89 21.51
N VAL A 121 0.34 -0.83 22.23
CA VAL A 121 1.28 0.07 22.89
C VAL A 121 1.00 0.06 24.38
N HIS A 122 2.03 0.26 25.20
CA HIS A 122 1.83 0.48 26.62
C HIS A 122 1.04 1.77 26.83
N GLU A 123 0.08 1.73 27.76
CA GLU A 123 -0.66 2.91 28.19
C GLU A 123 0.31 3.88 28.86
N LEU A 124 0.52 5.05 28.25
CA LEU A 124 1.32 6.12 28.83
C LEU A 124 0.44 6.94 29.77
N LYS A 125 0.82 7.03 31.04
CA LYS A 125 0.18 7.94 31.98
C LYS A 125 0.74 9.36 31.79
N PRO A 126 -0.02 10.41 32.13
CA PRO A 126 0.44 11.80 31.97
C PRO A 126 1.82 12.06 32.61
N GLN A 127 2.09 11.43 33.77
CA GLN A 127 3.34 11.55 34.52
C GLN A 127 4.55 10.89 33.84
N ASP A 128 4.34 9.94 32.94
CA ASP A 128 5.44 9.23 32.27
C ASP A 128 6.14 10.13 31.27
N SER A 129 5.43 11.12 30.71
CA SER A 129 5.98 12.06 29.74
C SER A 129 7.15 12.87 30.33
N GLU A 130 6.93 13.47 31.51
CA GLU A 130 7.93 14.26 32.20
C GLU A 130 9.13 13.43 32.63
N LYS A 131 8.90 12.25 33.23
CA LYS A 131 9.97 11.33 33.65
C LYS A 131 10.86 10.91 32.49
N ARG A 132 10.28 10.67 31.31
CA ARG A 132 11.04 10.31 30.10
C ARG A 132 11.91 11.47 29.62
N VAL A 133 11.40 12.70 29.62
CA VAL A 133 12.18 13.88 29.25
C VAL A 133 13.33 14.12 30.23
N LEU A 134 13.07 13.98 31.53
CA LEU A 134 14.08 14.11 32.57
C LEU A 134 15.20 13.06 32.40
N PHE A 135 14.83 11.80 32.15
CA PHE A 135 15.81 10.75 31.88
C PHE A 135 16.66 11.06 30.64
N CYS A 136 16.05 11.51 29.53
CA CYS A 136 16.78 11.87 28.32
C CYS A 136 17.79 13.00 28.56
N ARG A 137 17.37 14.07 29.26
CA ARG A 137 18.26 15.19 29.62
C ARG A 137 19.40 14.75 30.53
N TRP A 138 19.08 13.93 31.53
CA TRP A 138 20.10 13.35 32.41
C TRP A 138 21.11 12.50 31.62
N PHE A 139 20.63 11.64 30.72
CA PHE A 139 21.49 10.75 29.94
C PHE A 139 22.39 11.53 28.95
N GLU A 140 21.86 12.61 28.36
CA GLU A 140 22.64 13.53 27.54
C GLU A 140 23.76 14.21 28.34
N ASN A 141 23.43 14.80 29.50
CA ASN A 141 24.41 15.41 30.38
C ASN A 141 25.46 14.39 30.86
N PHE A 142 25.04 13.18 31.19
CA PHE A 142 25.93 12.09 31.57
C PHE A 142 26.97 11.78 30.47
N ILE A 143 26.56 11.77 29.20
CA ILE A 143 27.48 11.58 28.07
C ILE A 143 28.40 12.80 27.90
N LEU A 144 27.87 14.02 28.03
CA LEU A 144 28.67 15.25 27.91
C LEU A 144 29.76 15.33 28.98
N GLU A 145 29.44 14.97 30.23
CA GLU A 145 30.36 15.02 31.37
C GLU A 145 31.41 13.89 31.35
N LYS A 146 31.01 12.68 30.95
CA LYS A 146 31.89 11.49 30.98
C LYS A 146 32.58 11.19 29.65
N GLY A 147 32.18 11.89 28.58
CA GLY A 147 32.61 11.65 27.21
C GLY A 147 32.02 10.36 26.61
N GLU A 148 32.02 10.26 25.28
CA GLU A 148 31.39 9.13 24.56
C GLU A 148 31.96 7.75 24.92
N ASN A 149 33.20 7.69 25.42
CA ASN A 149 33.84 6.44 25.80
C ASN A 149 33.11 5.72 26.94
N ILE A 150 32.28 6.42 27.72
CA ILE A 150 31.44 5.80 28.74
C ILE A 150 30.46 4.78 28.15
N LEU A 151 30.06 4.93 26.89
CA LEU A 151 29.17 4.00 26.19
C LEU A 151 29.80 2.63 25.93
N ASN A 152 31.14 2.54 26.00
CA ASN A 152 31.85 1.25 25.96
C ASN A 152 31.62 0.41 27.22
N HIS A 153 31.31 1.07 28.34
CA HIS A 153 31.07 0.45 29.64
C HIS A 153 29.59 0.49 30.05
N THR A 154 28.73 1.11 29.24
CA THR A 154 27.29 1.17 29.44
C THR A 154 26.62 -0.02 28.76
N PHE A 155 25.82 -0.77 29.51
CA PHE A 155 25.03 -1.89 29.00
C PHE A 155 23.54 -1.59 29.11
N PHE A 156 22.82 -1.87 28.03
CA PHE A 156 21.37 -1.89 27.98
C PHE A 156 20.93 -3.34 27.91
N SER A 157 20.14 -3.78 28.88
CA SER A 157 19.63 -5.15 28.92
C SER A 157 18.12 -5.17 28.87
N ASP A 158 17.55 -6.19 28.25
CA ASP A 158 16.12 -6.42 28.25
C ASP A 158 15.80 -7.92 28.18
N GLU A 159 14.54 -8.23 28.44
CA GLU A 159 13.98 -9.57 28.41
C GLU A 159 12.93 -9.66 27.31
N ALA A 160 13.07 -10.66 26.42
CA ALA A 160 12.10 -10.96 25.38
C ALA A 160 11.47 -12.33 25.64
N TRP A 161 10.13 -12.40 25.62
CA TRP A 161 9.39 -13.64 25.73
C TRP A 161 8.93 -14.12 24.35
N PHE A 162 9.34 -15.32 23.96
CA PHE A 162 8.95 -15.97 22.72
C PHE A 162 7.91 -17.06 23.00
N HIS A 163 6.72 -16.93 22.44
CA HIS A 163 5.66 -17.93 22.60
C HIS A 163 5.88 -19.09 21.61
N LEU A 164 5.76 -20.32 22.10
CA LEU A 164 5.90 -21.53 21.28
C LEU A 164 4.62 -21.89 20.50
N SER A 165 3.48 -21.28 20.85
CA SER A 165 2.16 -21.54 20.26
C SER A 165 1.87 -20.77 18.96
N GLY A 166 2.86 -20.09 18.36
CA GLY A 166 2.68 -19.36 17.09
C GLY A 166 2.06 -17.97 17.28
N TYR A 167 2.73 -17.12 18.06
CA TYR A 167 2.31 -15.75 18.36
C TYR A 167 1.85 -14.94 17.13
N MET A 168 0.69 -14.28 17.23
CA MET A 168 0.34 -13.22 16.27
C MET A 168 1.25 -12.01 16.50
N ASN A 169 2.29 -11.87 15.66
CA ASN A 169 3.12 -10.67 15.64
C ASN A 169 2.25 -9.46 15.26
N SER A 170 2.10 -8.50 16.17
CA SER A 170 1.35 -7.25 15.96
C SER A 170 1.88 -6.45 14.76
N GLN A 171 3.15 -6.61 14.41
CA GLN A 171 3.75 -6.00 13.23
C GLN A 171 3.22 -6.58 11.90
N ASN A 172 2.87 -7.86 11.89
CA ASN A 172 2.37 -8.58 10.71
C ASN A 172 0.84 -8.79 10.75
N SER A 173 0.19 -8.50 11.89
CA SER A 173 -1.26 -8.61 12.06
C SER A 173 -1.96 -7.35 11.55
N ARG A 174 -2.52 -7.42 10.35
CA ARG A 174 -3.32 -6.34 9.75
C ARG A 174 -4.78 -6.76 9.62
N VAL A 175 -5.69 -5.81 9.80
CA VAL A 175 -7.12 -6.00 9.56
C VAL A 175 -7.54 -5.07 8.44
N TRP A 176 -8.07 -5.62 7.36
CA TRP A 176 -8.62 -4.90 6.23
C TRP A 176 -10.07 -4.54 6.52
N SER A 177 -10.38 -3.25 6.55
CA SER A 177 -11.74 -2.77 6.75
C SER A 177 -11.92 -1.41 6.07
N THR A 178 -13.16 -1.03 5.79
CA THR A 178 -13.54 0.31 5.32
C THR A 178 -13.61 1.31 6.48
N ILE A 179 -13.83 0.84 7.71
CA ILE A 179 -13.92 1.61 8.95
C ILE A 179 -13.04 0.94 10.02
N ASN A 180 -12.48 1.68 10.98
CA ASN A 180 -11.66 1.10 12.04
C ASN A 180 -12.42 0.00 12.81
N PRO A 181 -11.96 -1.27 12.77
CA PRO A 181 -12.73 -2.41 13.27
C PRO A 181 -12.60 -2.65 14.79
N HIS A 182 -11.83 -1.85 15.53
CA HIS A 182 -11.57 -2.07 16.97
C HIS A 182 -11.21 -3.53 17.31
N ALA A 183 -10.44 -4.18 16.44
CA ALA A 183 -10.28 -5.62 16.48
C ALA A 183 -9.48 -6.07 17.72
N LEU A 184 -10.11 -6.88 18.58
CA LEU A 184 -9.49 -7.50 19.74
C LEU A 184 -8.87 -8.86 19.35
N PHE A 185 -7.85 -9.30 20.09
CA PHE A 185 -7.27 -10.63 19.96
C PHE A 185 -7.11 -11.23 21.36
N GLN A 186 -7.78 -12.34 21.61
CA GLN A 186 -7.73 -13.04 22.89
C GLN A 186 -6.51 -13.97 22.90
N LYS A 187 -5.74 -13.94 23.99
CA LYS A 187 -4.58 -14.81 24.22
C LYS A 187 -4.93 -15.83 25.30
N PRO A 188 -4.41 -17.06 25.24
CA PRO A 188 -4.53 -18.03 26.33
C PRO A 188 -3.93 -17.47 27.63
N LEU A 189 -4.53 -17.82 28.77
CA LEU A 189 -4.06 -17.37 30.08
C LEU A 189 -2.65 -17.92 30.42
N HIS A 190 -2.33 -19.12 29.93
CA HIS A 190 -1.07 -19.83 30.19
C HIS A 190 -0.44 -20.38 28.90
N ASP A 191 0.10 -19.50 28.06
CA ASP A 191 0.89 -19.90 26.90
C ASP A 191 2.30 -20.39 27.30
N GLN A 192 2.76 -21.49 26.69
CA GLN A 192 4.16 -21.91 26.77
C GLN A 192 5.06 -20.86 26.08
N LYS A 193 6.02 -20.34 26.84
CA LYS A 193 6.94 -19.29 26.39
C LYS A 193 8.35 -19.54 26.90
N VAL A 194 9.33 -19.14 26.10
CA VAL A 194 10.75 -19.12 26.47
C VAL A 194 11.16 -17.68 26.68
N GLY A 195 11.72 -17.36 27.85
CA GLY A 195 12.29 -16.05 28.12
C GLY A 195 13.73 -16.01 27.64
N VAL A 196 14.13 -14.91 27.02
CA VAL A 196 15.52 -14.68 26.61
C VAL A 196 15.94 -13.34 27.19
N TRP A 197 17.01 -13.35 27.97
CA TRP A 197 17.68 -12.15 28.41
C TRP A 197 18.90 -11.88 27.54
N CYS A 198 19.14 -10.62 27.22
CA CYS A 198 20.33 -10.17 26.52
C CYS A 198 20.69 -8.74 26.95
N ALA A 199 21.99 -8.45 27.02
CA ALA A 199 22.51 -7.10 27.19
C ALA A 199 23.37 -6.68 26.00
N LEU A 200 23.34 -5.40 25.67
CA LEU A 200 24.07 -4.81 24.57
C LEU A 200 24.81 -3.56 25.05
N SER A 201 26.04 -3.40 24.58
CA SER A 201 26.88 -2.21 24.74
C SER A 201 27.43 -1.79 23.38
N ARG A 202 28.12 -0.64 23.31
CA ARG A 202 28.82 -0.20 22.10
C ARG A 202 29.85 -1.22 21.59
N ARG A 203 30.41 -2.06 22.46
CA ARG A 203 31.50 -3.00 22.12
C ARG A 203 31.04 -4.43 21.88
N ARG A 204 29.98 -4.86 22.56
CA ARG A 204 29.61 -6.28 22.57
C ARG A 204 28.16 -6.51 22.98
N ILE A 205 27.71 -7.71 22.63
CA ILE A 205 26.47 -8.32 23.09
C ILE A 205 26.82 -9.37 24.15
N ILE A 206 26.05 -9.41 25.24
CA ILE A 206 26.12 -10.43 26.29
C ILE A 206 24.80 -11.21 26.28
N GLY A 207 24.87 -12.54 26.17
CA GLY A 207 23.72 -13.43 25.99
C GLY A 207 23.78 -14.18 24.64
N PRO A 208 22.69 -14.84 24.20
CA PRO A 208 21.37 -14.96 24.84
C PRO A 208 21.36 -15.93 26.03
N ILE A 209 20.71 -15.53 27.13
CA ILE A 209 20.48 -16.41 28.29
C ILE A 209 19.01 -16.84 28.29
N PHE A 210 18.77 -18.14 28.18
CA PHE A 210 17.42 -18.71 28.17
C PHE A 210 16.89 -18.92 29.60
N LEU A 211 15.81 -18.22 29.92
CA LEU A 211 15.10 -18.28 31.20
C LEU A 211 14.05 -19.39 31.14
N LYS A 212 14.16 -20.38 32.04
CA LYS A 212 13.32 -21.59 31.99
C LYS A 212 11.93 -21.45 32.63
N THR A 213 11.65 -20.45 33.47
CA THR A 213 10.32 -20.24 34.08
C THR A 213 10.11 -18.81 34.60
N PRO A 214 8.87 -18.28 34.64
CA PRO A 214 8.58 -16.93 35.16
C PRO A 214 8.69 -16.79 36.69
N SER A 215 8.71 -17.89 37.45
CA SER A 215 8.63 -17.89 38.92
C SER A 215 9.98 -17.77 39.64
N HIS A 216 11.11 -17.77 38.92
CA HIS A 216 12.46 -17.75 39.51
C HIS A 216 13.31 -16.53 39.09
N LEU A 217 12.67 -15.43 38.68
CA LEU A 217 13.37 -14.24 38.19
C LEU A 217 14.32 -13.62 39.24
N SER A 218 14.02 -13.68 40.53
CA SER A 218 14.89 -13.07 41.55
C SER A 218 16.18 -13.84 41.84
N VAL A 219 16.16 -15.19 41.79
CA VAL A 219 17.30 -16.02 42.21
C VAL A 219 18.28 -16.31 41.05
N THR A 220 17.77 -16.39 39.81
CA THR A 220 18.59 -16.66 38.62
C THR A 220 19.35 -15.43 38.12
N PHE A 221 18.83 -14.22 38.36
CA PHE A 221 19.49 -12.97 37.96
C PHE A 221 20.75 -12.67 38.78
N ILE A 222 20.70 -12.88 40.10
CA ILE A 222 21.82 -12.57 41.01
C ILE A 222 23.03 -13.48 40.75
N THR A 223 22.78 -14.77 40.49
CA THR A 223 23.85 -15.77 40.26
C THR A 223 24.53 -15.63 38.90
N SER A 224 23.85 -15.10 37.88
CA SER A 224 24.47 -14.79 36.58
C SER A 224 25.26 -13.47 36.60
N TRP A 225 24.82 -12.46 37.36
CA TRP A 225 25.52 -11.18 37.48
C TRP A 225 26.87 -11.27 38.19
N SER A 226 26.99 -12.10 39.23
CA SER A 226 28.25 -12.27 39.98
C SER A 226 29.38 -12.87 39.14
N HIS A 227 29.07 -13.66 38.11
CA HIS A 227 30.08 -14.23 37.20
C HIS A 227 30.60 -13.24 36.16
N PHE A 228 29.83 -12.19 35.85
CA PHE A 228 30.14 -11.24 34.76
C PHE A 228 30.88 -9.96 35.21
N LEU A 229 30.82 -9.60 36.49
CA LEU A 229 31.51 -8.41 37.03
C LEU A 229 32.91 -8.73 37.61
N ILE A 230 33.31 -10.01 37.65
CA ILE A 230 34.60 -10.47 38.20
C ILE A 230 35.67 -10.68 37.11
N ASN A 231 35.35 -10.49 35.82
CA ASN A 231 36.31 -10.58 34.71
C ASN A 231 36.28 -9.34 33.80
#